data_AF-A0A957WBM3-F1
#
_entry.id   AF-A0A957WBM3-F1
#
_cell.length_a   1.000
_cell.length_b   1.000
_cell.length_c   1.000
_cell.angle_alpha   90.00
_cell.angle_beta   90.00
_cell.angle_gamma   90.00
#
_symmetry.space_group_name_H-M   'P 1'
#
loop_
_entity.id
_entity.type
_entity.pdbx_description
1 polymer ?
#
loop_
_entity_poly.entity_id
_entity_poly.type
_entity_poly.pdbx_seq_one_letter_code
_entity_poly.pdbx_strand_id
1 'polypeptide(L)' 'FDIQEAQQAKYVTIVGGKDGVPPNAERILRKAGCEVERIAGETEADTRQLLSKMAEEGRRFDTLT' A
#
# COMPACT_ATOMS: atom_id res chain seq x y z
N PHE A 1 -12.85 -0.64 0.94
CA PHE A 1 -12.12 -1.80 0.43
C PHE A 1 -12.50 -3.01 1.26
N ASP A 2 -12.41 -4.21 0.69
CA ASP A 2 -12.68 -5.47 1.40
C ASP A 2 -11.36 -6.17 1.73
N ILE A 3 -11.18 -6.62 2.97
CA ILE A 3 -9.94 -7.28 3.41
C ILE A 3 -9.90 -8.74 2.93
N GLN A 4 -11.03 -9.45 2.92
CA GLN A 4 -11.08 -10.86 2.56
C GLN A 4 -10.76 -11.05 1.08
N GLU A 5 -11.26 -10.15 0.23
CA GLU A 5 -10.90 -10.10 -1.19
C GLU A 5 -9.40 -9.84 -1.36
N ALA A 6 -8.86 -8.84 -0.67
CA ALA A 6 -7.45 -8.48 -0.77
C ALA A 6 -6.48 -9.59 -0.30
N GLN A 7 -6.90 -10.46 0.63
CA GLN A 7 -6.11 -11.62 1.07
C GLN A 7 -5.83 -12.63 -0.05
N GLN A 8 -6.61 -12.62 -1.14
CA GLN A 8 -6.40 -13.53 -2.28
C GLN A 8 -5.30 -13.05 -3.22
N ALA A 9 -4.79 -11.82 -3.03
CA ALA A 9 -3.75 -11.26 -3.88
C ALA A 9 -2.35 -11.65 -3.40
N LYS A 10 -1.42 -11.87 -4.35
CA LYS A 10 0.00 -12.04 -4.03
C LYS A 10 0.62 -10.73 -3.50
N TYR A 11 0.33 -9.62 -4.17
CA TYR A 11 0.85 -8.29 -3.82
C TYR A 11 -0.30 -7.35 -3.46
N VAL A 12 -0.18 -6.65 -2.35
CA VAL A 12 -1.15 -5.62 -1.93
C VAL A 12 -0.44 -4.31 -1.66
N THR A 13 -0.93 -3.25 -2.29
CA THR A 13 -0.46 -1.88 -2.02
C THR A 13 -1.51 -1.14 -1.23
N ILE A 14 -1.15 -0.69 -0.04
CA ILE A 14 -1.96 0.20 0.78
C ILE A 14 -1.57 1.64 0.44
N VAL A 15 -2.53 2.43 -0.01
CA VAL A 15 -2.33 3.86 -0.26
C VAL A 15 -2.85 4.65 0.93
N GLY A 16 -1.99 5.49 1.50
CA GLY A 16 -2.32 6.36 2.61
C GLY A 16 -1.89 5.86 4.00
N GLY A 17 -1.93 6.79 4.95
CA GLY A 17 -1.47 6.60 6.32
C GLY A 17 -2.34 5.67 7.18
N LYS A 18 -1.97 5.54 8.46
CA LYS A 18 -2.63 4.66 9.43
C LYS A 18 -4.06 5.08 9.75
N ASP A 19 -4.39 6.35 9.56
CA ASP A 19 -5.73 6.90 9.78
C ASP A 19 -6.72 6.46 8.70
N GLY A 20 -6.26 6.33 7.45
CA GLY A 20 -7.08 5.84 6.33
C GLY A 20 -7.16 4.32 6.25
N VAL A 21 -6.05 3.63 6.53
CA VAL A 21 -6.00 2.16 6.59
C VAL A 21 -5.29 1.71 7.87
N PRO A 22 -6.03 1.20 8.87
CA PRO A 22 -5.48 0.84 10.16
C PRO A 22 -4.32 -0.16 10.06
N PRO A 23 -3.33 -0.10 10.98
CA PRO A 23 -2.22 -1.06 11.02
C PRO A 23 -2.66 -2.53 11.09
N ASN A 24 -3.84 -2.78 11.67
CA ASN A 24 -4.39 -4.13 11.75
C ASN A 24 -4.71 -4.74 10.38
N ALA A 25 -5.16 -3.94 9.41
CA ALA A 25 -5.45 -4.43 8.06
C ALA A 25 -4.17 -4.94 7.38
N GLU A 26 -3.08 -4.16 7.47
CA GLU A 26 -1.76 -4.56 6.96
C GLU A 26 -1.27 -5.86 7.62
N ARG A 27 -1.43 -5.98 8.95
CA ARG A 27 -1.08 -7.19 9.69
C ARG A 27 -1.87 -8.41 9.21
N ILE A 28 -3.17 -8.26 8.96
CA ILE A 28 -4.04 -9.34 8.48
C ILE A 28 -3.59 -9.82 7.10
N LEU A 29 -3.29 -8.88 6.20
CA LEU A 29 -2.83 -9.19 4.83
C LEU A 29 -1.48 -9.90 4.83
N ARG A 30 -0.50 -9.40 5.60
CA ARG A 30 0.80 -10.08 5.75
C ARG A 30 0.65 -11.49 6.32
N LYS A 31 -0.23 -11.69 7.30
CA LYS A 31 -0.53 -13.02 7.87
C LYS A 31 -1.18 -13.98 6.87
N ALA A 32 -1.91 -13.46 5.89
CA ALA A 32 -2.48 -14.26 4.80
C ALA A 32 -1.44 -14.64 3.73
N GLY A 33 -0.19 -14.19 3.86
CA GLY A 33 0.89 -14.47 2.92
C GLY A 33 1.05 -13.39 1.83
N CYS A 34 0.30 -12.28 1.89
CA CYS A 34 0.46 -11.20 0.94
C CYS A 34 1.80 -10.47 1.14
N GLU A 35 2.44 -10.11 0.03
CA GLU A 35 3.53 -9.14 -0.01
C GLU A 35 2.93 -7.73 0.02
N VAL A 36 2.95 -7.11 1.21
CA VAL A 36 2.30 -5.82 1.44
C VAL A 36 3.31 -4.69 1.45
N GLU A 37 2.98 -3.62 0.74
CA GLU A 37 3.67 -2.32 0.78
C GLU A 37 2.68 -1.22 1.10
N ARG A 38 3.11 -0.23 1.88
CA ARG A 38 2.33 0.98 2.15
C ARG A 38 3.01 2.18 1.53
N ILE A 39 2.27 2.91 0.69
CA ILE A 39 2.69 4.16 0.07
C ILE A 39 1.94 5.29 0.79
N ALA A 40 2.66 6.02 1.65
CA ALA A 40 2.08 7.10 2.45
C ALA A 40 3.14 8.16 2.75
N GLY A 41 2.85 9.41 2.38
CA GLY A 41 3.59 10.58 2.86
C GLY A 41 3.01 11.13 4.16
N GLU A 42 3.61 12.19 4.71
CA GLU A 42 3.13 12.85 5.93
C GLU A 42 1.74 13.47 5.72
N THR A 43 1.48 13.96 4.51
CA THR A 43 0.20 14.54 4.08
C THR A 43 -0.39 13.83 2.86
N GLU A 44 -1.63 14.18 2.51
CA GLU A 44 -2.25 13.78 1.24
C GLU A 44 -1.42 14.26 0.04
N ALA A 45 -0.92 15.49 0.08
CA ALA A 45 -0.12 16.08 -0.99
C ALA A 45 1.19 15.29 -1.20
N ASP A 46 1.85 14.90 -0.12
CA ASP A 46 3.07 14.10 -0.17
C ASP A 46 2.79 12.70 -0.73
N THR A 47 1.67 12.08 -0.33
CA THR A 47 1.24 10.78 -0.86
C THR A 47 0.97 10.87 -2.37
N ARG A 48 0.31 11.94 -2.81
CA ARG A 48 0.08 12.21 -4.24
C ARG A 48 1.39 12.38 -4.99
N GLN A 49 2.33 13.17 -4.48
CA GLN A 49 3.63 13.39 -5.12
C GLN A 49 4.41 12.09 -5.28
N LEU A 50 4.41 11.23 -4.25
CA LEU A 50 5.05 9.92 -4.29
C LEU A 50 4.45 9.02 -5.38
N LEU A 51 3.11 8.93 -5.45
CA LEU A 51 2.43 8.17 -6.50
C LEU A 51 2.68 8.71 -7.90
N SER A 52 2.67 10.03 -8.08
CA SER A 52 3.00 10.67 -9.37
C SER A 52 4.41 10.31 -9.83
N LYS A 53 5.39 10.41 -8.93
CA LYS A 53 6.77 10.02 -9.24
C LYS A 53 6.90 8.54 -9.61
N MET A 54 6.25 7.65 -8.86
CA MET A 54 6.24 6.22 -9.19
C MET A 54 5.64 5.95 -10.57
N ALA A 55 4.56 6.64 -10.93
CA ALA A 55 3.92 6.50 -12.24
C ALA A 55 4.81 7.02 -13.38
N GLU A 56 5.45 8.18 -13.20
CA GLU A 56 6.41 8.75 -14.16
C GLU A 56 7.62 7.83 -14.40
N GLU A 57 8.11 7.19 -13.33
CA GLU A 57 9.22 6.24 -13.38
C GLU A 57 8.79 4.83 -13.87
N GLY A 58 7.50 4.59 -14.10
CA GLY A 58 6.98 3.28 -14.48
C GLY A 58 7.15 2.20 -13.39
N ARG A 59 7.26 2.60 -12.12
CA ARG A 59 7.51 1.70 -10.99
C ARG A 59 6.20 1.23 -10.35
N ARG A 60 6.01 -0.09 -10.31
CA ARG A 60 4.89 -0.70 -9.57
C ARG A 60 5.10 -0.67 -8.06
N PHE A 61 6.33 -0.85 -7.60
CA PHE A 61 6.68 -0.95 -6.19
C PHE A 61 7.68 0.14 -5.80
N ASP A 62 7.55 0.66 -4.60
CA ASP A 62 8.51 1.65 -4.09
C ASP A 62 9.74 0.96 -3.48
N THR A 63 9.51 -0.06 -2.66
CA THR A 63 10.48 -0.74 -1.81
C THR A 63 10.50 -2.25 -1.96
N LEU A 64 9.42 -2.87 -2.48
CA LEU A 64 9.42 -4.30 -2.81
C LEU A 64 10.25 -4.55 -4.07
N THR A 65 11.21 -5.48 -3.98
CA THR A 65 12.12 -5.91 -5.07
C THR A 65 11.83 -7.33 -5.51
#